data_AF-A0A5B6WX31-F1
#
_entry.id   AF-A0A5B6WX31-F1
#
_cell.length_a   1.000
_cell.length_b   1.000
_cell.length_c   1.000
_cell.angle_alpha   90.00
_cell.angle_beta   90.00
_cell.angle_gamma   90.00
#
_symmetry.space_group_name_H-M   'P 1'
#
loop_
_entity.id
_entity.type
_entity.pdbx_description
1 polymer ?
#
loop_
_entity_poly.entity_id
_entity_poly.type
_entity_poly.pdbx_seq_one_letter_code
_entity_poly.pdbx_strand_id
1 'polypeptide(L)'
;MLWKIPGPQRVKHFIWVIIKKRLLTNSERVRRGIAQDATCHLCGHIKEDTLHVLRDCPFAREIWHNIIPANHLGSFFFEWLFSNLQFFSTNKLGDSSWACLFWDHSLAHMEES
;
A
#
# COMPACT_ATOMS: atom_id res chain seq x y z
N MET A 1 -8.80 -9.59 -12.50
CA MET A 1 -8.98 -8.15 -12.75
C MET A 1 -7.72 -7.36 -12.40
N LEU A 2 -7.11 -7.59 -11.23
CA LEU A 2 -5.88 -6.92 -10.79
C LEU A 2 -4.68 -7.00 -11.76
N TRP A 3 -4.51 -8.11 -12.47
CA TRP A 3 -3.43 -8.29 -13.43
C TRP A 3 -3.55 -7.47 -14.73
N LYS A 4 -4.74 -6.91 -15.01
CA LYS A 4 -5.02 -6.14 -16.23
C LYS A 4 -4.69 -4.64 -16.08
N ILE A 5 -4.39 -4.17 -14.87
CA ILE A 5 -4.02 -2.77 -14.63
C ILE A 5 -2.56 -2.56 -15.08
N PRO A 6 -2.24 -1.53 -15.86
CA PRO A 6 -0.86 -1.21 -16.20
C PRO A 6 -0.09 -0.77 -14.95
N GLY A 7 1.17 -1.20 -14.84
CA GLY A 7 2.04 -0.90 -13.71
C GLY A 7 2.85 -2.11 -13.23
N PRO A 8 3.80 -1.89 -12.30
CA PRO A 8 4.74 -2.93 -11.88
C PRO A 8 4.04 -4.14 -11.24
N GLN A 9 4.45 -5.35 -11.61
CA GLN A 9 3.82 -6.57 -11.06
C GLN A 9 4.00 -6.72 -9.55
N ARG A 10 5.11 -6.22 -9.01
CA ARG A 10 5.36 -6.16 -7.56
C ARG A 10 4.26 -5.39 -6.80
N VAL A 11 3.79 -4.28 -7.37
CA VAL A 11 2.73 -3.44 -6.77
C VAL A 11 1.39 -4.16 -6.81
N LYS A 12 1.06 -4.78 -7.95
CA LYS A 12 -0.16 -5.58 -8.10
C LYS A 12 -0.19 -6.72 -7.09
N HIS A 13 0.90 -7.49 -6.97
CA HIS A 13 1.00 -8.56 -6.00
C HIS A 13 0.82 -8.06 -4.56
N PHE A 14 1.48 -6.96 -4.20
CA PHE A 14 1.36 -6.35 -2.88
C PHE A 14 -0.10 -5.97 -2.55
N ILE A 15 -0.80 -5.32 -3.48
CA ILE A 15 -2.20 -4.96 -3.28
C ILE A 15 -3.09 -6.21 -3.15
N TRP A 16 -2.83 -7.24 -3.94
CA TRP A 16 -3.55 -8.50 -3.82
C TRP A 16 -3.37 -9.14 -2.44
N VAL A 17 -2.15 -9.10 -1.88
CA VAL A 17 -1.86 -9.57 -0.51
C VAL A 17 -2.66 -8.75 0.53
N ILE A 18 -2.70 -7.43 0.38
CA ILE A 18 -3.47 -6.53 1.25
C ILE A 18 -4.96 -6.86 1.22
N ILE A 19 -5.56 -6.93 0.03
CA ILE A 19 -7.00 -7.20 -0.15
C ILE A 19 -7.38 -8.56 0.45
N LYS A 20 -6.52 -9.56 0.30
CA LYS A 20 -6.75 -10.90 0.83
C LYS A 20 -6.50 -11.01 2.34
N LYS A 21 -6.21 -9.91 3.05
CA LYS A 21 -5.80 -9.89 4.46
C LYS A 21 -4.67 -10.90 4.72
N ARG A 22 -3.77 -11.02 3.73
CA ARG A 22 -2.65 -11.96 3.78
C ARG A 22 -1.38 -11.32 4.33
N LEU A 23 -1.38 -10.01 4.56
CA LEU A 23 -0.31 -9.35 5.30
C LEU A 23 -0.27 -9.94 6.71
N LEU A 24 0.89 -10.44 7.12
CA LEU A 24 1.07 -11.14 8.39
C LEU A 24 1.25 -10.14 9.54
N THR A 25 0.30 -9.22 9.70
CA THR A 25 0.27 -8.27 10.81
C THR A 25 0.12 -9.01 12.13
N ASN A 26 0.51 -8.41 13.27
CA ASN A 26 0.35 -9.08 14.56
C ASN A 26 -1.12 -9.39 14.88
N SER A 27 -2.08 -8.55 14.42
CA SER A 27 -3.50 -8.90 14.49
C SER A 27 -3.82 -10.21 13.74
N GLU A 28 -3.28 -10.40 12.53
CA GLU A 28 -3.46 -11.64 11.77
C GLU A 28 -2.71 -12.84 12.38
N ARG A 29 -1.54 -12.61 13.00
CA ARG A 29 -0.80 -13.65 13.72
C ARG A 29 -1.56 -14.13 14.94
N VAL A 30 -2.15 -13.22 15.73
CA VAL A 30 -3.04 -13.56 16.85
C VAL A 30 -4.27 -14.31 16.35
N ARG A 31 -4.94 -13.81 15.30
CA ARG A 31 -6.11 -14.48 14.71
C ARG A 31 -5.82 -15.91 14.25
N ARG A 32 -4.59 -16.22 13.85
CA ARG A 32 -4.14 -17.55 13.40
C ARG A 32 -3.53 -18.40 14.53
N GLY A 33 -3.45 -17.90 15.76
CA GLY A 33 -2.81 -18.59 16.88
C GLY A 33 -1.28 -18.69 16.79
N ILE A 34 -0.64 -17.85 15.98
CA ILE A 34 0.83 -17.82 15.79
C ILE A 34 1.49 -16.90 16.82
N ALA A 35 0.79 -15.88 17.29
CA ALA A 35 1.25 -14.93 18.30
C ALA A 35 0.18 -14.74 19.37
N GLN A 36 0.58 -14.22 20.54
CA GLN A 36 -0.31 -13.93 21.66
C GLN A 36 -0.63 -12.44 21.78
N ASP A 37 0.18 -11.57 21.17
CA ASP A 37 0.06 -10.12 21.24
C ASP A 37 -0.12 -9.52 19.85
N ALA A 38 -1.09 -8.62 19.71
CA ALA A 38 -1.40 -7.89 18.49
C ALA A 38 -0.69 -6.53 18.42
N THR A 39 0.04 -6.14 19.46
CA THR A 39 0.70 -4.84 19.57
C THR A 39 1.72 -4.63 18.45
N CYS A 40 1.82 -3.39 17.96
CA CYS A 40 2.84 -2.99 17.01
C CYS A 40 4.18 -2.83 17.72
N HIS A 41 5.18 -3.60 17.31
CA HIS A 41 6.51 -3.55 17.93
C HIS A 41 7.25 -2.24 17.63
N LEU A 42 6.88 -1.53 16.57
CA LEU A 42 7.52 -0.28 16.19
C LEU A 42 7.06 0.88 17.09
N CYS A 43 5.74 1.04 17.26
CA CYS A 43 5.18 2.22 17.94
C CYS A 43 4.43 1.91 19.24
N GLY A 44 4.29 0.65 19.64
CA GLY A 44 3.57 0.24 20.85
C GLY A 44 2.05 0.33 20.74
N HIS A 45 1.48 0.60 19.55
CA HIS A 45 0.03 0.64 19.39
C HIS A 45 -0.59 -0.75 19.60
N ILE A 46 -1.64 -0.84 20.41
CA ILE A 46 -2.25 -2.10 20.89
C ILE A 46 -2.72 -3.07 19.79
N LYS A 47 -2.90 -2.57 18.56
CA LYS A 47 -3.42 -3.36 17.45
C LYS A 47 -2.74 -3.02 16.14
N GLU A 48 -1.77 -3.83 15.78
CA GLU A 48 -1.15 -3.81 14.46
C GLU A 48 -2.04 -4.54 13.45
N ASP A 49 -2.88 -3.80 12.74
CA ASP A 49 -3.65 -4.29 11.59
C ASP A 49 -3.16 -3.67 10.27
N THR A 50 -3.78 -4.06 9.16
CA THR A 50 -3.31 -3.65 7.83
C THR A 50 -3.31 -2.13 7.65
N LEU A 51 -4.31 -1.42 8.18
CA LEU A 51 -4.34 0.05 8.10
C LEU A 51 -3.27 0.65 8.99
N HIS A 52 -3.07 0.07 10.17
CA HIS A 52 -2.01 0.51 11.06
C HIS A 52 -0.63 0.41 10.42
N VAL A 53 -0.24 -0.76 9.92
CA VAL A 53 1.09 -0.99 9.31
C VAL A 53 1.31 -0.12 8.07
N LEU A 54 0.26 0.14 7.30
CA LEU A 54 0.38 0.89 6.05
C LEU A 54 0.22 2.39 6.19
N ARG A 55 -0.45 2.89 7.25
CA ARG A 55 -0.78 4.32 7.40
C ARG A 55 -0.63 4.85 8.81
N ASP A 56 -1.31 4.22 9.78
CA ASP A 56 -1.50 4.88 11.08
C ASP A 56 -0.24 4.82 11.96
N CYS A 57 0.61 3.81 11.74
CA CYS A 57 1.90 3.68 12.39
C CYS A 57 2.74 4.96 12.16
N PRO A 58 3.23 5.62 13.21
CA PRO A 58 4.09 6.81 13.09
C PRO A 58 5.27 6.60 12.13
N PHE A 59 5.89 5.42 12.16
CA PHE A 59 6.98 5.06 11.27
C PHE A 59 6.53 4.96 9.81
N ALA A 60 5.37 4.36 9.54
CA ALA A 60 4.81 4.33 8.19
C ALA A 60 4.47 5.74 7.71
N ARG A 61 3.92 6.58 8.59
CA ARG A 61 3.59 7.97 8.30
C ARG A 61 4.82 8.80 7.96
N GLU A 62 5.91 8.60 8.67
CA GLU A 62 7.18 9.27 8.39
C GLU A 62 7.71 8.92 6.99
N ILE A 63 7.62 7.65 6.58
CA ILE A 63 7.95 7.24 5.22
C ILE A 63 7.09 8.00 4.21
N TRP A 64 5.77 8.08 4.42
CA TRP A 64 4.89 8.83 3.55
C TRP A 64 5.20 10.32 3.52
N HIS A 65 5.58 10.93 4.65
CA HIS A 65 5.98 12.33 4.70
C HIS A 65 7.22 12.63 3.86
N ASN A 66 8.13 11.66 3.72
CA ASN A 66 9.35 11.82 2.91
C ASN A 66 9.11 11.63 1.40
N ILE A 67 8.03 10.93 1.02
CA ILE A 67 7.76 10.57 -0.37
C ILE A 67 6.65 11.46 -0.96
N ILE A 68 5.75 11.98 -0.12
CA ILE A 68 4.52 12.64 -0.54
C ILE A 68 4.50 14.09 -0.03
N PRO A 69 4.20 15.07 -0.90
CA PRO A 69 4.06 16.45 -0.48
C PRO A 69 3.03 16.64 0.65
N ALA A 70 3.35 17.53 1.59
CA ALA A 70 2.58 17.80 2.82
C ALA A 70 1.07 18.02 2.59
N ASN A 71 0.73 18.71 1.50
CA ASN A 71 -0.65 19.04 1.10
C ASN A 71 -1.46 17.83 0.61
N HIS A 72 -0.81 16.69 0.34
CA HIS A 72 -1.49 15.47 -0.11
C HIS A 72 -1.65 14.42 0.99
N LEU A 73 -0.89 14.44 2.09
CA LEU A 73 -0.88 13.32 3.06
C LEU A 73 -2.24 12.94 3.67
N GLY A 74 -3.10 13.90 3.95
CA GLY A 74 -4.39 13.65 4.61
C GLY A 74 -5.40 12.90 3.71
N SER A 75 -5.49 13.31 2.44
CA SER A 75 -6.34 12.65 1.45
C SER A 75 -5.63 11.48 0.79
N PHE A 76 -4.31 11.54 0.65
CA PHE A 76 -3.53 10.61 -0.16
C PHE A 76 -3.74 9.17 0.25
N PHE A 77 -3.68 8.78 1.52
CA PHE A 77 -3.75 7.33 1.78
C PHE A 77 -5.10 6.74 1.37
N PHE A 78 -6.21 7.44 1.67
CA PHE A 78 -7.53 6.98 1.28
C PHE A 78 -7.77 7.16 -0.21
N GLU A 79 -7.34 8.26 -0.82
CA GLU A 79 -7.45 8.52 -2.26
C GLU A 79 -6.54 7.59 -3.08
N TRP A 80 -5.34 7.28 -2.61
CA TRP A 80 -4.42 6.31 -3.21
C TRP A 80 -4.98 4.91 -3.03
N LEU A 81 -5.38 4.54 -1.81
CA LEU A 81 -5.95 3.21 -1.56
C LEU A 81 -7.26 3.05 -2.33
N PHE A 82 -8.18 4.02 -2.36
CA PHE A 82 -9.41 3.98 -3.15
C PHE A 82 -9.16 4.12 -4.64
N SER A 83 -8.31 5.03 -5.13
CA SER A 83 -7.99 5.12 -6.55
C SER A 83 -7.39 3.82 -7.03
N ASN A 84 -6.56 3.16 -6.23
CA ASN A 84 -6.00 1.86 -6.55
C ASN A 84 -7.02 0.73 -6.35
N LEU A 85 -7.90 0.79 -5.33
CA LEU A 85 -8.91 -0.23 -5.03
C LEU A 85 -10.15 -0.17 -5.97
N GLN A 86 -10.71 1.00 -6.22
CA GLN A 86 -11.80 1.28 -7.18
C GLN A 86 -11.36 1.08 -8.64
N PHE A 87 -10.07 1.22 -8.94
CA PHE A 87 -9.53 0.80 -10.24
C PHE A 87 -9.84 -0.67 -10.54
N PHE A 88 -9.77 -1.53 -9.51
CA PHE A 88 -10.11 -2.94 -9.64
C PHE A 88 -11.61 -3.19 -9.79
N SER A 89 -12.46 -2.20 -9.58
CA SER A 89 -13.91 -2.30 -9.71
C SER A 89 -14.45 -1.74 -11.03
N THR A 90 -13.79 -0.73 -11.63
CA THR A 90 -14.42 0.08 -12.69
C THR A 90 -13.69 0.16 -14.03
N ASN A 91 -12.48 -0.43 -14.19
CA ASN A 91 -11.74 -0.46 -15.46
C ASN A 91 -11.60 0.92 -16.16
N LYS A 92 -11.37 2.01 -15.44
CA LYS A 92 -11.07 3.32 -16.07
C LYS A 92 -9.76 3.90 -15.54
N LEU A 93 -8.79 4.05 -16.44
CA LEU A 93 -7.56 4.83 -16.27
C LEU A 93 -7.93 6.32 -16.29
N GLY A 94 -7.80 7.01 -15.15
CA GLY A 94 -7.63 8.46 -15.13
C GLY A 94 -6.13 8.78 -15.20
N ASP A 95 -5.76 9.78 -16.00
CA ASP A 95 -4.40 10.16 -16.42
C ASP A 95 -3.36 10.44 -15.30
N SER A 96 -3.70 10.31 -14.01
CA SER A 96 -2.87 10.80 -12.90
C SER A 96 -2.53 9.77 -11.83
N SER A 97 -2.90 8.51 -11.97
CA SER A 97 -2.98 7.60 -10.80
C SER A 97 -1.68 6.87 -10.41
N TRP A 98 -0.61 6.86 -11.21
CA TRP A 98 0.59 6.04 -10.88
C TRP A 98 1.95 6.64 -11.22
N ALA A 99 1.99 7.64 -12.10
CA ALA A 99 3.24 8.18 -12.63
C ALA A 99 4.14 8.81 -11.55
N CYS A 100 3.55 9.36 -10.48
CA CYS A 100 4.32 10.15 -9.51
C CYS A 100 5.10 9.34 -8.45
N LEU A 101 4.90 8.01 -8.32
CA LEU A 101 5.55 7.23 -7.24
C LEU A 101 6.43 6.09 -7.71
N PHE A 102 6.16 5.51 -8.88
CA PHE A 102 6.85 4.29 -9.34
C PHE A 102 7.24 4.30 -10.82
N TRP A 103 7.00 5.40 -11.52
CA TRP A 103 7.36 5.57 -12.92
C TRP A 103 8.23 6.82 -13.06
N ASP A 104 9.50 6.70 -12.67
CA ASP A 104 10.49 7.63 -13.18
C ASP A 104 10.67 7.33 -14.68
N HIS A 105 10.34 8.30 -15.54
CA HIS A 105 10.50 8.20 -16.98
C HIS A 105 11.97 7.99 -17.41
N SER A 106 12.94 8.09 -16.49
CA SER A 106 14.35 7.90 -16.79
C SER A 106 14.86 6.44 -16.77
N LEU A 107 14.03 5.44 -16.40
CA LEU A 107 14.44 4.02 -16.36
C LEU A 107 13.78 3.10 -17.40
N ALA A 108 13.01 3.64 -18.35
CA ALA A 108 12.34 2.83 -19.39
C ALA A 108 13.29 2.25 -20.47
N HIS A 109 14.62 2.43 -20.34
CA HIS A 109 15.61 1.96 -21.33
C HIS A 109 16.38 0.70 -20.91
N MET A 110 16.01 -0.01 -19.84
CA MET A 110 16.85 -1.09 -19.29
C MET A 110 16.16 -2.45 -19.05
N GLU A 111 15.01 -2.73 -19.66
CA GLU A 111 14.40 -4.08 -19.65
C GLU A 111 13.77 -4.46 -21.01
N GLU A 112 14.51 -4.26 -22.11
CA GLU A 112 14.30 -4.99 -23.36
C GLU A 112 15.64 -5.55 -23.85
N SER A 113 16.06 -6.67 -23.25
CA SER A 113 17.08 -7.58 -23.80
C SER A 113 16.96 -8.95 -23.14
#